data_AF-X1KBY7-F1
#
_entry.id   AF-X1KBY7-F1
#
_cell.length_a   1.000
_cell.length_b   1.000
_cell.length_c   1.000
_cell.angle_alpha   90.00
_cell.angle_beta   90.00
_cell.angle_gamma   90.00
#
_symmetry.space_group_name_H-M   'P 1'
#
loop_
_entity.id
_entity.type
_entity.pdbx_description
1 polymer ?
#
loop_
_entity_poly.entity_id
_entity_poly.type
_entity_poly.pdbx_seq_one_letter_code
_entity_poly.pdbx_strand_id
1 'polypeptide(L)'
;CTAVQPIQVDDSGNTGWLTAIDFVDEQFKIAAETREGGDVLIGDNDVAARVDGNDTYDFQWLNAKAHLANIQFNDIQMGIRIWYSV
;
A
#
# COMPACT_ATOMS: atom_id res chain seq x y z
N CYS A 1 2.35 11.07 -12.35
CA CYS A 1 2.83 9.66 -12.19
C CYS A 1 1.89 8.67 -12.88
N THR A 2 2.12 8.34 -14.15
CA THR A 2 1.20 7.49 -14.93
C THR A 2 1.24 5.99 -14.61
N ALA A 3 2.04 5.55 -13.63
CA ALA A 3 2.20 4.14 -13.29
C ALA A 3 1.36 3.78 -12.05
N VAL A 4 0.57 2.70 -12.17
CA VAL A 4 -0.22 2.10 -11.09
C VAL A 4 0.73 1.59 -10.00
N GLN A 5 0.51 2.00 -8.76
CA GLN A 5 1.42 1.76 -7.63
C GLN A 5 0.69 1.43 -6.31
N PRO A 6 -0.28 0.50 -6.34
CA PRO A 6 -1.09 0.14 -5.18
C PRO A 6 -0.27 -0.57 -4.10
N ILE A 7 -0.82 -0.53 -2.89
CA ILE A 7 -0.47 -1.51 -1.85
C ILE A 7 -1.34 -2.74 -2.08
N GLN A 8 -0.72 -3.91 -2.06
CA GLN A 8 -1.34 -5.19 -2.37
C GLN A 8 -1.13 -6.18 -1.23
N VAL A 9 -2.06 -7.13 -1.12
CA VAL A 9 -2.02 -8.26 -0.19
C VAL A 9 -2.14 -9.56 -0.96
N ASP A 10 -1.47 -10.60 -0.50
CA ASP A 10 -1.71 -11.98 -0.93
C ASP A 10 -1.75 -12.91 0.29
N ASP A 11 -2.48 -13.99 0.13
CA ASP A 11 -2.47 -15.11 1.06
C ASP A 11 -1.17 -15.91 0.85
N SER A 12 -0.54 -16.33 1.95
CA SER A 12 0.79 -16.97 1.92
C SER A 12 0.77 -18.25 1.07
N GLY A 13 1.15 -18.09 -0.18
CA GLY A 13 0.95 -19.10 -1.21
C GLY A 13 1.12 -18.58 -2.64
N ASN A 14 1.36 -17.27 -2.82
CA ASN A 14 1.50 -16.60 -4.13
C ASN A 14 0.32 -16.94 -5.05
N THR A 15 -0.89 -16.89 -4.48
CA THR A 15 -2.12 -17.23 -5.17
C THR A 15 -2.59 -16.08 -6.06
N GLY A 16 -1.98 -14.90 -5.94
CA GLY A 16 -2.09 -13.74 -6.82
C GLY A 16 -2.38 -12.45 -6.05
N TRP A 17 -1.60 -11.40 -6.29
CA TRP A 17 -1.75 -10.11 -5.61
C TRP A 17 -3.14 -9.47 -5.79
N LEU A 18 -3.78 -9.12 -4.67
CA LEU A 18 -5.01 -8.34 -4.62
C LEU A 18 -4.69 -6.90 -4.17
N THR A 19 -5.30 -5.90 -4.82
CA THR A 19 -5.13 -4.51 -4.42
C THR A 19 -5.88 -4.18 -3.12
N ALA A 20 -5.13 -3.80 -2.09
CA ALA A 20 -5.66 -3.37 -0.80
C ALA A 20 -5.84 -1.85 -0.72
N ILE A 21 -4.95 -1.07 -1.35
CA ILE A 21 -5.05 0.40 -1.41
C ILE A 21 -4.68 0.86 -2.82
N ASP A 22 -5.62 1.49 -3.50
CA ASP A 22 -5.39 2.19 -4.77
C ASP A 22 -4.85 3.59 -4.54
N PHE A 23 -3.92 4.04 -5.39
CA PHE A 23 -3.43 5.41 -5.39
C PHE A 23 -3.87 6.13 -6.64
N VAL A 24 -4.36 7.37 -6.47
CA VAL A 24 -4.62 8.25 -7.61
C VAL A 24 -3.32 8.81 -8.17
N ASP A 25 -3.37 9.34 -9.39
CA ASP A 25 -2.22 10.02 -9.97
C ASP A 25 -1.76 11.18 -9.06
N GLU A 26 -0.44 11.35 -8.95
CA GLU A 26 0.20 12.39 -8.15
C GLU A 26 -0.08 12.36 -6.63
N GLN A 27 -0.63 11.26 -6.07
CA GLN A 27 -0.95 11.12 -4.64
C GLN A 27 0.21 11.49 -3.68
N PHE A 28 1.46 11.27 -4.08
CA PHE A 28 2.68 11.59 -3.32
C PHE A 28 3.57 12.63 -4.02
N LYS A 29 2.97 13.59 -4.71
CA LYS A 29 3.72 14.67 -5.36
C LYS A 29 4.28 15.62 -4.31
N ILE A 30 5.57 15.49 -4.04
CA ILE A 30 6.34 16.39 -3.19
C ILE A 30 7.11 17.37 -4.10
N ALA A 31 7.21 18.64 -3.68
CA ALA A 31 8.06 19.61 -4.37
C ALA A 31 9.54 19.28 -4.15
N ALA A 32 10.40 19.51 -5.14
CA ALA A 32 11.78 18.99 -5.18
C ALA A 32 12.68 19.31 -3.98
N GLU A 33 12.29 20.24 -3.11
CA GLU A 33 13.07 20.73 -1.97
C GLU A 33 12.28 20.74 -0.64
N THR A 34 11.06 20.20 -0.59
CA THR A 34 10.25 20.18 0.63
C THR A 34 10.34 18.83 1.35
N ARG A 35 10.46 18.88 2.68
CA ARG A 35 10.25 17.73 3.57
C ARG A 35 8.92 17.96 4.26
N GLU A 36 7.89 17.26 3.82
CA GLU A 36 6.56 17.35 4.41
C GLU A 36 6.33 16.15 5.34
N GLY A 37 5.50 16.32 6.38
CA GLY A 37 5.05 15.20 7.20
C GLY A 37 4.21 14.28 6.32
N GLY A 38 4.50 12.97 6.35
CA GLY A 38 3.82 12.00 5.50
C GLY A 38 2.33 11.88 5.82
N ASP A 39 1.52 11.68 4.78
CA ASP A 39 0.11 11.37 4.90
C ASP A 39 -0.09 9.92 5.41
N VAL A 40 -1.10 9.73 6.25
CA VAL A 40 -1.56 8.39 6.63
C VAL A 40 -2.63 7.95 5.65
N LEU A 41 -2.31 6.95 4.83
CA LEU A 41 -3.26 6.34 3.91
C LEU A 41 -3.88 5.10 4.54
N ILE A 42 -5.22 5.01 4.47
CA ILE A 42 -6.00 3.85 4.90
C ILE A 42 -6.94 3.53 3.73
N GLY A 43 -6.77 2.35 3.13
CA GLY A 43 -7.66 1.89 2.06
C GLY A 43 -8.94 1.28 2.60
N ASP A 44 -9.94 1.21 1.73
CA ASP A 44 -11.28 0.67 1.97
C ASP A 44 -11.65 -0.49 1.02
N ASN A 45 -10.72 -0.92 0.15
CA ASN A 45 -10.95 -2.07 -0.71
C ASN A 45 -11.17 -3.34 0.12
N ASP A 46 -12.16 -4.12 -0.29
CA ASP A 46 -12.42 -5.42 0.31
C ASP A 46 -11.30 -6.40 -0.05
N VAL A 47 -10.64 -6.91 0.98
CA VAL A 47 -9.54 -7.88 0.87
C VAL A 47 -9.96 -9.29 1.29
N ALA A 48 -11.25 -9.56 1.54
CA ALA A 48 -11.74 -10.86 2.00
C ALA A 48 -11.47 -12.01 1.03
N ALA A 49 -11.20 -11.73 -0.25
CA ALA A 49 -10.77 -12.75 -1.21
C ALA A 49 -9.34 -13.27 -0.95
N ARG A 50 -8.58 -12.59 -0.08
CA ARG A 50 -7.25 -13.01 0.40
C ARG A 50 -7.22 -13.18 1.91
N VAL A 51 -7.83 -12.28 2.65
CA VAL A 51 -7.84 -12.29 4.12
C VAL A 51 -9.17 -12.84 4.60
N ASP A 52 -9.31 -14.16 4.58
CA ASP A 52 -10.55 -14.87 4.95
C ASP A 52 -10.45 -15.64 6.28
N GLY A 53 -9.27 -15.66 6.90
CA GLY A 53 -9.04 -16.42 8.12
C GLY A 53 -7.75 -16.10 8.85
N ASN A 54 -7.40 -16.97 9.78
CA ASN A 54 -6.10 -16.90 10.46
C ASN A 54 -5.04 -17.56 9.57
N ASP A 55 -4.21 -16.74 8.93
CA ASP A 55 -3.11 -17.19 8.10
C ASP A 55 -1.94 -16.18 8.12
N THR A 56 -0.86 -16.51 7.42
CA THR A 56 0.22 -15.60 7.07
C THR A 56 -0.17 -14.86 5.79
N TYR A 57 0.02 -13.54 5.79
CA TYR A 57 -0.28 -12.69 4.64
C TYR A 57 0.95 -11.89 4.24
N ASP A 58 1.18 -11.80 2.94
CA ASP A 58 2.25 -11.00 2.36
C ASP A 58 1.71 -9.68 1.86
N PHE A 59 2.47 -8.60 2.09
CA PHE A 59 2.13 -7.25 1.63
C PHE A 59 3.24 -6.71 0.74
N GLN A 60 2.86 -6.03 -0.33
CA GLN A 60 3.80 -5.31 -1.19
C GLN A 60 3.27 -3.96 -1.64
N TRP A 61 4.20 -3.06 -1.95
CA TRP A 61 3.90 -1.85 -2.71
C TRP A 61 4.37 -2.06 -4.15
N LEU A 62 3.43 -2.16 -5.08
CA LEU A 62 3.75 -2.31 -6.50
C LEU A 62 4.50 -1.07 -7.01
N ASN A 63 5.65 -1.27 -7.65
CA ASN A 63 6.55 -0.25 -8.20
C ASN A 63 7.23 0.69 -7.19
N ALA A 64 6.66 0.94 -6.00
CA ALA A 64 7.25 1.73 -4.90
C ALA A 64 7.86 3.09 -5.33
N LYS A 65 7.09 3.92 -6.07
CA LYS A 65 7.54 5.23 -6.57
C LYS A 65 6.83 6.39 -5.87
N ALA A 66 7.56 7.48 -5.62
CA ALA A 66 6.99 8.78 -5.30
C ALA A 66 7.21 9.65 -6.53
N HIS A 67 6.13 10.03 -7.20
CA HIS A 67 6.09 10.85 -8.41
C HIS A 67 7.42 10.96 -9.21
N LEU A 68 7.63 10.02 -10.14
CA LEU A 68 8.81 9.95 -11.04
C LEU A 68 10.16 9.62 -10.37
N ALA A 69 10.22 9.41 -9.05
CA ALA A 69 11.40 8.96 -8.32
C ALA A 69 11.10 7.73 -7.43
N ASN A 70 12.14 7.03 -7.00
CA ASN A 70 12.01 5.92 -6.05
C ASN A 70 11.81 6.47 -4.63
N ILE A 71 10.97 5.81 -3.83
CA ILE A 71 10.83 6.16 -2.41
C ILE A 71 12.01 5.57 -1.64
N GLN A 72 12.59 6.36 -0.73
CA GLN A 72 13.51 5.81 0.24
C GLN A 72 12.73 5.35 1.48
N PHE A 73 12.92 4.08 1.88
CA PHE A 73 12.15 3.44 2.95
C PHE A 73 12.35 4.06 4.35
N ASN A 74 13.30 4.98 4.52
CA ASN A 74 13.41 5.80 5.73
C ASN A 74 12.23 6.77 5.94
N ASP A 75 11.43 7.03 4.91
CA ASP A 75 10.33 7.99 4.97
C ASP A 75 8.93 7.32 5.02
N ILE A 76 8.86 5.97 5.08
CA ILE A 76 7.59 5.23 5.15
C ILE A 76 7.40 4.65 6.55
N GLN A 77 6.31 5.06 7.21
CA GLN A 77 5.78 4.36 8.37
C GLN A 77 4.56 3.54 7.93
N MET A 78 4.59 2.22 8.16
CA MET A 78 3.48 1.33 7.84
C MET A 78 2.79 0.86 9.12
N GLY A 79 1.47 0.71 9.08
CA GLY A 79 0.68 0.14 10.16
C GLY A 79 -0.47 -0.70 9.62
N ILE A 80 -0.70 -1.86 10.21
CA ILE A 80 -1.82 -2.74 9.88
C ILE A 80 -2.93 -2.51 10.91
N ARG A 81 -4.15 -2.20 10.46
CA ARG A 81 -5.33 -2.07 11.31
C ARG A 81 -6.30 -3.20 11.01
N ILE A 82 -6.56 -4.05 12.00
CA ILE A 82 -7.46 -5.21 11.88
C ILE A 82 -8.76 -4.91 12.64
N TRP A 83 -9.89 -5.06 11.94
CA TRP A 83 -11.22 -5.09 12.53
C TRP A 83 -11.69 -6.53 12.57
N TYR A 84 -12.13 -7.02 13.72
CA TYR A 84 -12.71 -8.36 13.85
C TYR A 84 -13.97 -8.33 14.72
N SER A 85 -14.90 -9.23 14.45
CA SER A 85 -16.05 -9.55 15.30
C SER A 85 -15.98 -11.02 15.67
N VAL A 86 -16.38 -11.36 16.91
CA VAL A 86 -16.55 -12.74 17.37
C VAL A 86 -17.98 -13.18 17.14
#